data_AF-A0A5C5WJU6-F1
#
_entry.id   AF-A0A5C5WJU6-F1
#
_cell.length_a   1.000
_cell.length_b   1.000
_cell.length_c   1.000
_cell.angle_alpha   90.00
_cell.angle_beta   90.00
_cell.angle_gamma   90.00
#
_symmetry.space_group_name_H-M   'P 1'
#
loop_
_entity.id
_entity.type
_entity.pdbx_description
1 polymer ?
#
loop_
_entity_poly.entity_id
_entity_poly.type
_entity_poly.pdbx_seq_one_letter_code
_entity_poly.pdbx_strand_id
1 'polypeptide(L)'
;MKINEQQPAVMTLEQKRRVQDRNIQSVFSEVLMESGRAGYASAESSDTAVPLADLVEQSWHQWYQVERLGRYASPEAPQDLGQTFGNVLNKAYNEGAYVDPKAFLSGLSSEELDSIQSAHWLANSIEVNSLSEEGALNLLLPPAAQVDVNRDGLTQSGAAYSIRFPNSTTPPEVVVAWDAATADLTFQERMTYELEMMLPAILSNIVLAPDGSYSHTRSPGDPDFSNPMAADDYSYVKVTQDWIGHLDYFKSQLDPVRYERDRGFWSSFQEQLHNAGAK
;
A
#
# COMPACT_ATOMS: atom_id res chain seq x y z
N MET A 1 -8.59 29.03 39.09
CA MET A 1 -8.43 27.56 39.07
C MET A 1 -9.56 26.98 38.22
N LYS A 2 -9.28 26.71 36.94
CA LYS A 2 -10.07 25.82 36.07
C LYS A 2 -9.05 25.07 35.23
N ILE A 3 -9.31 23.78 35.13
CA ILE A 3 -8.35 22.70 34.93
C ILE A 3 -7.87 22.69 33.48
N ASN A 4 -6.54 22.68 33.31
CA ASN A 4 -5.90 22.30 32.06
C ASN A 4 -6.23 20.83 31.80
N GLU A 5 -7.13 20.54 30.87
CA GLU A 5 -7.19 19.22 30.24
C GLU A 5 -6.12 19.16 29.15
N GLN A 6 -4.86 19.06 29.57
CA GLN A 6 -3.86 18.38 28.76
C GLN A 6 -3.96 16.90 29.12
N GLN A 7 -4.87 16.18 28.47
CA GLN A 7 -4.70 14.74 28.33
C GLN A 7 -3.53 14.50 27.36
N PRO A 8 -2.59 13.60 27.66
CA PRO A 8 -1.61 13.18 26.65
C PRO A 8 -2.37 12.49 25.53
N ALA A 9 -2.17 12.94 24.28
CA ALA A 9 -2.80 12.34 23.10
C ALA A 9 -2.31 10.91 22.90
N VAL A 10 -2.97 9.94 23.52
CA VAL A 10 -2.71 8.52 23.28
C VAL A 10 -3.23 8.20 21.88
N MET A 11 -2.31 8.01 20.93
CA MET A 11 -2.67 7.55 19.58
C MET A 11 -3.36 6.19 19.63
N THR A 12 -4.41 6.01 18.83
CA THR A 12 -5.04 4.72 18.59
C THR A 12 -4.07 3.77 17.87
N LEU A 13 -4.35 2.45 17.89
CA LEU A 13 -3.53 1.47 17.18
C LEU A 13 -3.46 1.78 15.67
N GLU A 14 -4.60 2.13 15.06
CA GLU A 14 -4.68 2.50 13.64
C GLU A 14 -3.86 3.76 13.33
N GLN A 15 -3.90 4.77 14.19
CA GLN A 15 -3.06 5.96 14.03
C GLN A 15 -1.57 5.61 14.10
N LYS A 16 -1.17 4.73 15.05
CA LYS A 16 0.22 4.26 15.15
C LYS A 16 0.64 3.49 13.90
N ARG A 17 -0.22 2.59 13.40
CA ARG A 17 0.02 1.86 12.14
C ARG A 17 0.26 2.82 10.98
N ARG A 18 -0.61 3.81 10.78
CA ARG A 18 -0.47 4.80 9.71
C ARG A 18 0.87 5.53 9.78
N VAL A 19 1.27 6.00 10.95
CA VAL A 19 2.56 6.66 11.12
C VAL A 19 3.73 5.72 10.81
N GLN A 20 3.66 4.46 11.25
CA GLN A 20 4.71 3.49 10.95
C GLN A 20 4.75 3.07 9.48
N ASP A 21 3.60 2.91 8.83
CA ASP A 21 3.50 2.65 7.39
C ASP A 21 4.16 3.78 6.59
N ARG A 22 3.86 5.05 6.91
CA ARG A 22 4.48 6.22 6.25
C ARG A 22 5.98 6.27 6.49
N ASN A 23 6.41 6.05 7.74
CA ASN A 23 7.83 6.05 8.08
C ASN A 23 8.61 4.98 7.29
N ILE A 24 8.12 3.74 7.26
CA ILE A 24 8.80 2.66 6.56
C ILE A 24 8.72 2.83 5.03
N GLN A 25 7.63 3.39 4.50
CA GLN A 25 7.53 3.78 3.09
C GLN A 25 8.58 4.82 2.71
N SER A 26 8.78 5.86 3.52
CA SER A 26 9.79 6.89 3.27
C SER A 26 11.21 6.32 3.27
N VAL A 27 11.58 5.57 4.32
CA VAL A 27 12.92 4.96 4.44
C VAL A 27 13.22 4.05 3.25
N PHE A 28 12.29 3.16 2.89
CA PHE A 28 12.52 2.24 1.77
C PHE A 28 12.40 2.92 0.40
N SER A 29 11.77 4.09 0.30
CA SER A 29 11.81 4.91 -0.91
C SER A 29 13.19 5.52 -1.14
N GLU A 30 13.89 5.90 -0.07
CA GLU A 30 15.29 6.33 -0.15
C GLU A 30 16.22 5.18 -0.57
N VAL A 31 16.03 3.99 0.01
CA VAL A 31 16.76 2.77 -0.39
C VAL A 31 16.58 2.48 -1.89
N LEU A 32 15.34 2.54 -2.37
CA LEU A 32 15.05 2.35 -3.79
C LEU A 32 15.71 3.43 -4.65
N MET A 33 15.67 4.69 -4.21
CA MET A 33 16.30 5.81 -4.92
C MET A 33 17.82 5.64 -5.05
N GLU A 34 18.52 5.18 -4.02
CA GLU A 34 19.97 4.88 -4.08
C GLU A 34 20.30 3.79 -5.10
N SER A 35 19.37 2.85 -5.32
CA SER A 35 19.49 1.78 -6.32
C SER A 35 19.01 2.18 -7.73
N GLY A 36 18.61 3.45 -7.94
CA GLY A 36 18.10 3.95 -9.21
C GLY A 36 16.64 3.57 -9.50
N ARG A 37 15.86 3.25 -8.47
CA ARG A 37 14.45 2.86 -8.56
C ARG A 37 13.55 3.89 -7.89
N ALA A 38 12.29 3.93 -8.32
CA ALA A 38 11.28 4.78 -7.69
C ALA A 38 10.66 4.08 -6.48
N GLY A 39 10.53 4.82 -5.37
CA GLY A 39 9.72 4.43 -4.21
C GLY A 39 8.30 4.97 -4.27
N TYR A 40 7.72 5.22 -3.10
CA TYR A 40 6.42 5.88 -2.97
C TYR A 40 6.50 7.33 -3.43
N ALA A 41 5.56 7.75 -4.28
CA ALA A 41 5.45 9.14 -4.72
C ALA A 41 5.20 10.10 -3.54
N SER A 42 4.52 9.63 -2.50
CA SER A 42 4.25 10.36 -1.27
C SER A 42 5.34 10.23 -0.20
N ALA A 43 6.49 9.63 -0.51
CA ALA A 43 7.58 9.51 0.44
C ALA A 43 8.16 10.88 0.78
N GLU A 44 8.42 11.09 2.06
CA GLU A 44 9.09 12.29 2.57
C GLU A 44 10.57 11.97 2.79
N SER A 45 11.45 12.91 2.43
CA SER A 45 12.89 12.76 2.67
C SER A 45 13.21 12.85 4.16
N SER A 46 13.99 11.91 4.65
CA SER A 46 14.60 11.88 5.96
C SER A 46 15.77 12.87 6.01
N ASP A 47 15.52 14.07 6.55
CA ASP A 47 16.57 15.05 6.86
C ASP A 47 17.37 14.66 8.13
N THR A 48 17.64 13.37 8.32
CA THR A 48 18.33 12.87 9.51
C THR A 48 19.82 12.65 9.24
N ALA A 49 20.64 12.88 10.28
CA ALA A 49 22.07 12.54 10.24
C ALA A 49 22.33 11.03 10.46
N VAL A 50 21.27 10.22 10.53
CA VAL A 50 21.36 8.79 10.81
C VAL A 50 21.67 8.07 9.49
N PRO A 51 22.67 7.17 9.44
CA PRO A 51 22.95 6.37 8.26
C PRO A 51 21.73 5.57 7.80
N LEU A 52 21.50 5.48 6.48
CA LEU A 52 20.33 4.79 5.93
C LEU A 52 20.28 3.30 6.32
N ALA A 53 21.42 2.63 6.48
CA ALA A 53 21.49 1.27 7.03
C ALA A 53 20.83 1.16 8.42
N ASP A 54 21.11 2.13 9.30
CA ASP A 54 20.55 2.15 10.65
C ASP A 54 19.05 2.50 10.61
N LEU A 55 18.62 3.32 9.64
CA LEU A 55 17.20 3.63 9.42
C LEU A 55 16.43 2.41 8.91
N VAL A 56 17.01 1.58 8.04
CA VAL A 56 16.40 0.32 7.57
C VAL A 56 16.08 -0.58 8.76
N GLU A 57 17.06 -0.83 9.65
CA GLU A 57 16.84 -1.66 10.83
C GLU A 57 15.82 -1.06 11.80
N GLN A 58 15.96 0.23 12.11
CA GLN A 58 15.08 0.91 13.08
C GLN A 58 13.64 0.99 12.59
N SER A 59 13.42 1.36 11.33
CA SER A 59 12.08 1.49 10.75
C SER A 59 11.36 0.15 10.67
N TRP A 60 12.05 -0.91 10.24
CA TRP A 60 11.52 -2.27 10.25
C TRP A 60 11.14 -2.71 11.67
N HIS A 61 12.04 -2.51 12.64
CA HIS A 61 11.78 -2.93 14.02
C HIS A 61 10.56 -2.22 14.62
N GLN A 62 10.46 -0.90 14.43
CA GLN A 62 9.33 -0.10 14.92
C GLN A 62 8.02 -0.51 14.25
N TRP A 63 8.03 -0.71 12.93
CA TRP A 63 6.87 -1.16 12.19
C TRP A 63 6.41 -2.56 12.63
N TYR A 64 7.35 -3.51 12.74
CA TYR A 64 7.06 -4.88 13.17
C TYR A 64 6.47 -4.92 14.58
N GLN A 65 6.97 -4.11 15.52
CA GLN A 65 6.41 -4.05 16.87
C GLN A 65 4.92 -3.68 16.89
N VAL A 66 4.50 -2.76 16.01
CA VAL A 66 3.08 -2.40 15.89
C VAL A 66 2.30 -3.55 15.22
N GLU A 67 2.85 -4.17 14.19
CA GLU A 67 2.19 -5.25 13.45
C GLU A 67 2.12 -6.59 14.19
N ARG A 68 2.87 -6.78 15.28
CA ARG A 68 2.63 -7.89 16.23
C ARG A 68 1.26 -7.83 16.89
N LEU A 69 0.62 -6.66 16.92
CA LEU A 69 -0.77 -6.50 17.38
C LEU A 69 -1.77 -6.54 16.21
N GLY A 70 -1.29 -6.79 14.99
CA GLY A 70 -2.04 -6.78 13.75
C GLY A 70 -1.75 -7.97 12.86
N ARG A 71 -1.06 -7.72 11.75
CA ARG A 71 -0.68 -8.72 10.75
C ARG A 71 -0.05 -9.97 11.36
N TYR A 72 0.72 -9.84 12.44
CA TYR A 72 1.44 -10.92 13.11
C TYR A 72 0.90 -11.22 14.51
N ALA A 73 -0.38 -10.93 14.79
CA ALA A 73 -1.00 -11.24 16.08
C ALA A 73 -1.33 -12.74 16.26
N SER A 74 -1.32 -13.51 15.18
CA SER A 74 -1.67 -14.92 15.21
C SER A 74 -0.59 -15.78 15.88
N PRO A 75 -0.96 -16.85 16.61
CA PRO A 75 0.02 -17.80 17.18
C PRO A 75 0.97 -18.43 16.16
N GLU A 76 0.54 -18.51 14.89
CA GLU A 76 1.30 -19.06 13.78
C GLU A 76 2.40 -18.12 13.26
N ALA A 77 2.41 -16.84 13.67
CA ALA A 77 3.44 -15.90 13.23
C ALA A 77 4.78 -16.21 13.92
N PRO A 78 5.91 -16.26 13.18
CA PRO A 78 7.21 -16.53 13.79
C PRO A 78 7.60 -15.43 14.78
N GLN A 79 7.92 -15.80 16.02
CA GLN A 79 8.20 -14.83 17.09
C GLN A 79 9.48 -14.02 16.85
N ASP A 80 10.44 -14.59 16.12
CA ASP A 80 11.72 -14.03 15.75
C ASP A 80 11.72 -13.33 14.38
N LEU A 81 10.56 -13.23 13.70
CA LEU A 81 10.45 -12.63 12.37
C LEU A 81 11.02 -11.22 12.28
N GLY A 82 10.83 -10.42 13.33
CA GLY A 82 11.42 -9.08 13.44
C GLY A 82 12.93 -9.08 13.35
N GLN A 83 13.60 -10.14 13.83
CA GLN A 83 15.05 -10.30 13.72
C GLN A 83 15.44 -10.98 12.40
N THR A 84 14.80 -12.10 12.05
CA THR A 84 15.23 -12.93 10.90
C THR A 84 15.03 -12.18 9.58
N PHE A 85 13.86 -11.61 9.33
CA PHE A 85 13.64 -10.78 8.14
C PHE A 85 14.38 -9.44 8.23
N GLY A 86 14.52 -8.87 9.44
CA GLY A 86 15.34 -7.67 9.65
C GLY A 86 16.80 -7.85 9.22
N ASN A 87 17.39 -9.02 9.51
CA ASN A 87 18.73 -9.37 9.05
C ASN A 87 18.79 -9.44 7.51
N VAL A 88 17.76 -9.98 6.86
CA VAL A 88 17.67 -10.03 5.39
C VAL A 88 17.60 -8.62 4.80
N LEU A 89 16.80 -7.71 5.37
CA LEU A 89 16.70 -6.32 4.92
C LEU A 89 18.05 -5.58 5.02
N ASN A 90 18.75 -5.74 6.14
CA ASN A 90 20.08 -5.17 6.34
C ASN A 90 21.10 -5.76 5.35
N LYS A 91 21.08 -7.07 5.14
CA LYS A 91 21.93 -7.75 4.16
C LYS A 91 21.64 -7.24 2.74
N ALA A 92 20.36 -7.14 2.37
CA ALA A 92 19.92 -6.66 1.06
C ALA A 92 20.41 -5.23 0.78
N TYR A 93 20.33 -4.34 1.77
CA TYR A 93 20.88 -2.98 1.67
C TYR A 93 22.41 -3.00 1.49
N ASN A 94 23.14 -3.69 2.36
CA ASN A 94 24.60 -3.71 2.34
C ASN A 94 25.20 -4.36 1.07
N GLU A 95 24.49 -5.32 0.47
CA GLU A 95 24.93 -6.02 -0.74
C GLU A 95 24.38 -5.38 -2.04
N GLY A 96 23.62 -4.28 -1.95
CA GLY A 96 23.05 -3.62 -3.13
C GLY A 96 21.98 -4.44 -3.85
N ALA A 97 21.28 -5.31 -3.12
CA ALA A 97 20.32 -6.27 -3.66
C ALA A 97 19.19 -5.64 -4.47
N TYR A 98 18.83 -4.39 -4.19
CA TYR A 98 17.78 -3.68 -4.89
C TYR A 98 18.14 -3.40 -6.36
N VAL A 99 19.41 -3.47 -6.78
CA VAL A 99 19.79 -3.36 -8.20
C VAL A 99 19.40 -4.63 -8.97
N ASP A 100 19.62 -5.81 -8.40
CA ASP A 100 19.25 -7.12 -8.98
C ASP A 100 18.62 -8.03 -7.91
N PRO A 101 17.31 -7.85 -7.62
CA PRO A 101 16.64 -8.59 -6.54
C PRO A 101 16.62 -10.11 -6.78
N LYS A 102 16.51 -10.55 -8.04
CA LYS A 102 16.46 -11.97 -8.40
C LYS A 102 17.79 -12.67 -8.14
N ALA A 103 18.92 -12.03 -8.50
CA ALA A 103 20.23 -12.58 -8.21
C ALA A 103 20.48 -12.70 -6.71
N PHE A 104 20.11 -11.67 -5.93
CA PHE A 104 20.24 -11.69 -4.48
C PHE A 104 19.41 -12.81 -3.85
N LEU A 105 18.11 -12.91 -4.18
CA LEU A 105 17.22 -13.95 -3.68
C LEU A 105 17.73 -15.36 -4.00
N SER A 106 18.33 -15.55 -5.17
CA SER A 106 18.90 -16.85 -5.58
C SER A 106 20.12 -17.27 -4.75
N GLY A 107 20.79 -16.31 -4.10
CA GLY A 107 21.94 -16.54 -3.23
C GLY A 107 21.60 -16.75 -1.75
N LEU A 108 20.32 -16.62 -1.39
CA LEU A 108 19.87 -16.79 0.00
C LEU A 108 19.79 -18.26 0.41
N SER A 109 20.01 -18.50 1.69
CA SER A 109 19.75 -19.79 2.32
C SER A 109 18.25 -20.07 2.41
N SER A 110 17.89 -21.34 2.62
CA SER A 110 16.49 -21.73 2.85
C SER A 110 15.88 -21.01 4.06
N GLU A 111 16.62 -20.84 5.15
CA GLU A 111 16.14 -20.13 6.35
C GLU A 111 15.86 -18.64 6.07
N GLU A 112 16.73 -17.98 5.28
CA GLU A 112 16.51 -16.60 4.86
C GLU A 112 15.26 -16.50 3.96
N LEU A 113 15.09 -17.40 2.99
CA LEU A 113 13.89 -17.44 2.15
C LEU A 113 12.61 -17.74 2.94
N ASP A 114 12.66 -18.61 3.94
CA ASP A 114 11.54 -18.91 4.83
C ASP A 114 11.13 -17.69 5.66
N SER A 115 12.11 -16.88 6.10
CA SER A 115 11.83 -15.61 6.80
C SER A 115 11.13 -14.60 5.89
N ILE A 116 11.53 -14.50 4.62
CA ILE A 116 10.88 -13.66 3.61
C ILE A 116 9.45 -14.16 3.38
N GLN A 117 9.27 -15.45 3.14
CA GLN A 117 7.96 -16.06 2.95
C GLN A 117 7.02 -15.76 4.11
N SER A 118 7.52 -15.84 5.35
CA SER A 118 6.76 -15.56 6.56
C SER A 118 6.40 -14.07 6.70
N ALA A 119 7.33 -13.16 6.40
CA ALA A 119 7.05 -11.72 6.40
C ALA A 119 5.95 -11.36 5.40
N HIS A 120 5.97 -12.00 4.23
CA HIS A 120 5.01 -11.73 3.16
C HIS A 120 3.72 -12.56 3.25
N TRP A 121 3.59 -13.47 4.23
CA TRP A 121 2.45 -14.38 4.38
C TRP A 121 2.19 -15.21 3.10
N LEU A 122 3.25 -15.64 2.41
CA LEU A 122 3.10 -16.41 1.18
C LEU A 122 2.75 -17.87 1.53
N ALA A 123 1.72 -18.40 0.87
CA ALA A 123 1.28 -19.77 1.07
C ALA A 123 2.29 -20.80 0.52
N ASN A 124 3.00 -20.46 -0.55
CA ASN A 124 3.95 -21.34 -1.23
C ASN A 124 5.37 -20.86 -1.04
N SER A 125 6.32 -21.79 -1.14
CA SER A 125 7.75 -21.49 -1.19
C SER A 125 8.09 -20.53 -2.33
N ILE A 126 9.15 -19.76 -2.14
CA ILE A 126 9.61 -18.77 -3.11
C ILE A 126 10.39 -19.45 -4.23
N GLU A 127 9.77 -19.57 -5.40
CA GLU A 127 10.41 -20.06 -6.62
C GLU A 127 11.07 -18.89 -7.38
N VAL A 128 12.28 -18.49 -6.97
CA VAL A 128 12.97 -17.25 -7.43
C VAL A 128 13.01 -17.11 -8.96
N ASN A 129 13.25 -18.21 -9.68
CA ASN A 129 13.33 -18.20 -11.14
C ASN A 129 12.01 -17.77 -11.82
N SER A 130 10.87 -18.07 -11.20
CA SER A 130 9.54 -17.75 -11.70
C SER A 130 9.09 -16.31 -11.43
N LEU A 131 9.81 -15.60 -10.56
CA LEU A 131 9.42 -14.25 -10.15
C LEU A 131 9.59 -13.24 -11.29
N SER A 132 8.68 -12.28 -11.36
CA SER A 132 8.92 -11.05 -12.11
C SER A 132 9.95 -10.19 -11.38
N GLU A 133 10.41 -9.14 -12.05
CA GLU A 133 11.29 -8.13 -11.45
C GLU A 133 10.63 -7.45 -10.24
N GLU A 134 9.38 -7.02 -10.39
CA GLU A 134 8.60 -6.41 -9.31
C GLU A 134 8.33 -7.38 -8.17
N GLY A 135 7.92 -8.61 -8.50
CA GLY A 135 7.66 -9.66 -7.53
C GLY A 135 8.88 -9.98 -6.68
N ALA A 136 10.07 -10.02 -7.28
CA ALA A 136 11.33 -10.21 -6.57
C ALA A 136 11.72 -8.98 -5.72
N LEU A 137 11.58 -7.76 -6.27
CA LEU A 137 11.87 -6.53 -5.54
C LEU A 137 11.02 -6.41 -4.28
N ASN A 138 9.71 -6.61 -4.40
CA ASN A 138 8.76 -6.45 -3.29
C ASN A 138 8.89 -7.52 -2.20
N LEU A 139 9.63 -8.61 -2.44
CA LEU A 139 10.01 -9.55 -1.38
C LEU A 139 11.13 -9.00 -0.49
N LEU A 140 11.96 -8.10 -1.02
CA LEU A 140 13.03 -7.42 -0.28
C LEU A 140 12.56 -6.13 0.39
N LEU A 141 11.27 -5.80 0.29
CA LEU A 141 10.66 -4.63 0.93
C LEU A 141 9.75 -5.08 2.07
N PRO A 142 9.62 -4.29 3.15
CA PRO A 142 8.56 -4.48 4.12
C PRO A 142 7.18 -4.44 3.44
N PRO A 143 6.18 -5.22 3.92
CA PRO A 143 4.87 -5.29 3.26
C PRO A 143 4.15 -3.94 3.07
N ALA A 144 4.39 -2.97 3.95
CA ALA A 144 3.82 -1.62 3.84
C ALA A 144 4.54 -0.72 2.81
N ALA A 145 5.75 -1.10 2.38
CA ALA A 145 6.61 -0.32 1.49
C ALA A 145 6.75 -0.94 0.08
N GLN A 146 5.95 -1.95 -0.24
CA GLN A 146 5.93 -2.57 -1.57
C GLN A 146 5.46 -1.58 -2.64
N VAL A 147 6.03 -1.68 -3.84
CA VAL A 147 5.83 -0.74 -4.94
C VAL A 147 5.28 -1.43 -6.18
N ASP A 148 4.33 -0.77 -6.83
CA ASP A 148 3.91 -1.06 -8.20
C ASP A 148 4.93 -0.44 -9.17
N VAL A 149 5.82 -1.27 -9.72
CA VAL A 149 6.96 -0.85 -10.55
C VAL A 149 6.52 -0.64 -11.98
N ASN A 150 5.67 -1.54 -12.50
CA ASN A 150 5.20 -1.48 -13.89
C ASN A 150 4.00 -0.52 -14.08
N ARG A 151 3.47 0.03 -12.97
CA ARG A 151 2.35 0.98 -12.91
C ARG A 151 1.03 0.39 -13.43
N ASP A 152 0.85 -0.91 -13.31
CA ASP A 152 -0.35 -1.60 -13.74
C ASP A 152 -1.52 -1.47 -12.74
N GLY A 153 -1.29 -0.81 -11.60
CA GLY A 153 -2.29 -0.54 -10.57
C GLY A 153 -2.40 -1.67 -9.55
N LEU A 154 -1.65 -2.76 -9.73
CA LEU A 154 -1.54 -3.86 -8.79
C LEU A 154 -0.10 -3.90 -8.25
N THR A 155 0.06 -4.37 -7.02
CA THR A 155 1.38 -4.55 -6.42
C THR A 155 1.68 -6.03 -6.33
N GLN A 156 2.74 -6.48 -7.02
CA GLN A 156 3.15 -7.87 -7.05
C GLN A 156 4.15 -8.17 -5.93
N SER A 157 3.85 -9.13 -5.06
CA SER A 157 4.79 -9.67 -4.05
C SER A 157 5.00 -11.16 -4.28
N GLY A 158 6.22 -11.53 -4.69
CA GLY A 158 6.47 -12.87 -5.21
C GLY A 158 5.59 -13.15 -6.44
N ALA A 159 4.74 -14.17 -6.36
CA ALA A 159 3.76 -14.51 -7.41
C ALA A 159 2.35 -13.93 -7.15
N ALA A 160 2.12 -13.30 -6.00
CA ALA A 160 0.81 -12.78 -5.62
C ALA A 160 0.63 -11.33 -6.07
N TYR A 161 -0.60 -10.98 -6.45
CA TYR A 161 -1.00 -9.60 -6.71
C TYR A 161 -1.86 -9.08 -5.56
N SER A 162 -1.62 -7.84 -5.17
CA SER A 162 -2.38 -7.16 -4.13
C SER A 162 -2.91 -5.83 -4.65
N ILE A 163 -4.06 -5.43 -4.11
CA ILE A 163 -4.65 -4.10 -4.30
C ILE A 163 -4.40 -3.29 -3.04
N ARG A 164 -4.08 -2.01 -3.21
CA ARG A 164 -3.85 -1.09 -2.11
C ARG A 164 -4.23 0.31 -2.56
N PHE A 165 -4.94 1.03 -1.70
CA PHE A 165 -5.09 2.48 -1.84
C PHE A 165 -4.81 3.17 -0.50
N PRO A 166 -4.00 4.24 -0.47
CA PRO A 166 -3.10 4.71 -1.53
C PRO A 166 -1.98 3.69 -1.85
N ASN A 167 -1.58 3.60 -3.11
CA ASN A 167 -0.43 2.79 -3.56
C ASN A 167 0.84 3.65 -3.77
N SER A 168 1.94 3.03 -4.20
CA SER A 168 3.22 3.70 -4.43
C SER A 168 3.18 4.80 -5.49
N THR A 169 2.22 4.76 -6.42
CA THR A 169 2.08 5.75 -7.49
C THR A 169 1.04 6.81 -7.19
N THR A 170 0.33 6.73 -6.06
CA THR A 170 -0.70 7.70 -5.70
C THR A 170 -0.05 9.05 -5.38
N PRO A 171 -0.52 10.18 -5.98
CA PRO A 171 0.09 11.49 -5.76
C PRO A 171 0.08 11.92 -4.28
N PRO A 172 1.09 12.67 -3.80
CA PRO A 172 1.17 13.14 -2.42
C PRO A 172 -0.07 13.88 -1.93
N GLU A 173 -0.64 14.76 -2.77
CA GLU A 173 -1.82 15.54 -2.45
C GLU A 173 -3.07 14.67 -2.26
N VAL A 174 -3.17 13.57 -3.01
CA VAL A 174 -4.25 12.58 -2.87
C VAL A 174 -4.06 11.77 -1.59
N VAL A 175 -2.81 11.40 -1.27
CA VAL A 175 -2.45 10.72 -0.02
C VAL A 175 -2.83 11.58 1.19
N VAL A 176 -2.48 12.87 1.19
CA VAL A 176 -2.84 13.81 2.26
C VAL A 176 -4.35 13.91 2.42
N ALA A 177 -5.08 14.06 1.31
CA ALA A 177 -6.53 14.14 1.33
C ALA A 177 -7.18 12.86 1.86
N TRP A 178 -6.64 11.69 1.48
CA TRP A 178 -7.11 10.39 1.93
C TRP A 178 -6.90 10.19 3.43
N ASP A 179 -5.69 10.50 3.92
CA ASP A 179 -5.36 10.34 5.34
C ASP A 179 -6.23 11.27 6.20
N ALA A 180 -6.55 12.48 5.73
CA ALA A 180 -7.50 13.37 6.38
C ALA A 180 -8.94 12.84 6.38
N ALA A 181 -9.43 12.35 5.22
CA ALA A 181 -10.79 11.84 5.09
C ALA A 181 -11.03 10.52 5.83
N THR A 182 -9.96 9.76 6.12
CA THR A 182 -10.04 8.45 6.79
C THR A 182 -9.55 8.46 8.24
N ALA A 183 -9.23 9.63 8.80
CA ALA A 183 -8.61 9.76 10.12
C ALA A 183 -9.41 9.07 11.24
N ASP A 184 -10.74 9.20 11.19
CA ASP A 184 -11.69 8.73 12.19
C ASP A 184 -12.46 7.46 11.80
N LEU A 185 -12.15 6.88 10.64
CA LEU A 185 -12.80 5.66 10.18
C LEU A 185 -12.28 4.43 10.93
N THR A 186 -13.18 3.46 11.13
CA THR A 186 -12.75 2.11 11.52
C THR A 186 -11.97 1.44 10.38
N PHE A 187 -11.17 0.43 10.73
CA PHE A 187 -10.44 -0.37 9.75
C PHE A 187 -11.35 -0.96 8.65
N GLN A 188 -12.53 -1.47 9.03
CA GLN A 188 -13.48 -2.06 8.09
C GLN A 188 -14.07 -1.02 7.11
N GLU A 189 -14.42 0.17 7.61
CA GLU A 189 -14.94 1.25 6.76
C GLU A 189 -13.86 1.72 5.79
N ARG A 190 -12.64 1.93 6.30
CA ARG A 190 -11.50 2.32 5.47
C ARG A 190 -11.25 1.30 4.36
N MET A 191 -11.16 0.00 4.68
CA MET A 191 -10.98 -1.04 3.66
C MET A 191 -12.08 -1.04 2.60
N THR A 192 -13.32 -0.71 2.98
CA THR A 192 -14.43 -0.60 2.02
C THR A 192 -14.13 0.52 1.01
N TYR A 193 -13.75 1.70 1.49
CA TYR A 193 -13.42 2.81 0.60
C TYR A 193 -12.12 2.59 -0.18
N GLU A 194 -11.12 1.90 0.38
CA GLU A 194 -9.89 1.52 -0.35
C GLU A 194 -10.25 0.62 -1.54
N LEU A 195 -11.13 -0.36 -1.34
CA LEU A 195 -11.63 -1.21 -2.41
C LEU A 195 -12.41 -0.40 -3.47
N GLU A 196 -13.28 0.52 -3.02
CA GLU A 196 -14.05 1.40 -3.92
C GLU A 196 -13.12 2.29 -4.78
N MET A 197 -12.03 2.81 -4.20
CA MET A 197 -11.00 3.55 -4.94
C MET A 197 -10.26 2.70 -5.97
N MET A 198 -10.11 1.40 -5.72
CA MET A 198 -9.41 0.47 -6.61
C MET A 198 -10.30 -0.16 -7.69
N LEU A 199 -11.62 0.04 -7.66
CA LEU A 199 -12.52 -0.53 -8.66
C LEU A 199 -12.14 -0.23 -10.12
N PRO A 200 -11.67 0.98 -10.49
CA PRO A 200 -11.22 1.24 -11.86
C PRO A 200 -10.09 0.30 -12.30
N ALA A 201 -9.09 0.06 -11.46
CA ALA A 201 -8.00 -0.87 -11.77
C ALA A 201 -8.50 -2.33 -11.83
N ILE A 202 -9.37 -2.73 -10.90
CA ILE A 202 -9.87 -4.11 -10.79
C ILE A 202 -10.80 -4.48 -11.96
N LEU A 203 -11.66 -3.56 -12.41
CA LEU A 203 -12.74 -3.87 -13.35
C LEU A 203 -12.42 -3.51 -14.81
N SER A 204 -11.47 -2.61 -15.07
CA SER A 204 -11.16 -2.14 -16.43
C SER A 204 -10.65 -3.21 -17.39
N ASN A 205 -10.15 -4.31 -16.85
CA ASN A 205 -9.62 -5.43 -17.62
C ASN A 205 -10.62 -6.57 -17.82
N ILE A 206 -11.87 -6.40 -17.37
CA ILE A 206 -12.98 -7.29 -17.72
C ILE A 206 -13.53 -6.84 -19.07
N VAL A 207 -13.43 -7.72 -20.07
CA VAL A 207 -13.89 -7.47 -21.43
C VAL A 207 -15.27 -8.10 -21.64
N LEU A 208 -16.22 -7.28 -22.09
CA LEU A 208 -17.58 -7.72 -22.44
C LEU A 208 -17.72 -7.90 -23.95
N ALA A 209 -18.51 -8.88 -24.35
CA ALA A 209 -18.94 -9.08 -25.74
C ALA A 209 -19.96 -8.00 -26.16
N PRO A 210 -20.25 -7.83 -27.47
CA PRO A 210 -21.18 -6.81 -27.95
C PRO A 210 -22.61 -6.90 -27.39
N ASP A 211 -23.02 -8.06 -26.90
CA ASP A 211 -24.31 -8.30 -26.25
C ASP A 211 -24.30 -8.01 -24.73
N GLY A 212 -23.17 -7.54 -24.19
CA GLY A 212 -22.97 -7.23 -22.77
C GLY A 212 -22.59 -8.42 -21.90
N SER A 213 -22.45 -9.63 -22.46
CA SER A 213 -21.99 -10.81 -21.71
C SER A 213 -20.48 -10.77 -21.45
N TYR A 214 -20.03 -11.46 -20.39
CA TYR A 214 -18.59 -11.64 -20.13
C TYR A 214 -17.91 -12.35 -21.31
N SER A 215 -16.80 -11.79 -21.81
CA SER A 215 -15.96 -12.43 -22.82
C SER A 215 -14.72 -13.06 -22.19
N HIS A 216 -13.86 -12.23 -21.60
CA HIS A 216 -12.59 -12.63 -20.98
C HIS A 216 -12.08 -11.54 -20.04
N THR A 217 -11.03 -11.85 -19.29
CA THR A 217 -10.28 -10.87 -18.49
C THR A 217 -8.85 -10.81 -19.00
N ARG A 218 -8.28 -9.61 -19.08
CA ARG A 218 -6.84 -9.41 -19.37
C ARG A 218 -6.04 -9.60 -18.09
N SER A 219 -4.90 -10.26 -18.21
CA SER A 219 -4.00 -10.51 -17.09
C SER A 219 -2.93 -9.41 -17.01
N PRO A 220 -2.45 -9.08 -15.80
CA PRO A 220 -1.29 -8.21 -15.64
C PRO A 220 -0.10 -8.71 -16.48
N GLY A 221 0.52 -7.81 -17.25
CA GLY A 221 1.57 -8.12 -18.22
C GLY A 221 1.09 -8.37 -19.65
N ASP A 222 -0.22 -8.50 -19.90
CA ASP A 222 -0.75 -8.51 -21.26
C ASP A 222 -0.53 -7.14 -21.95
N PRO A 223 -0.19 -7.08 -23.25
CA PRO A 223 0.09 -5.81 -23.94
C PRO A 223 -1.06 -4.80 -23.95
N ASP A 224 -2.30 -5.28 -23.80
CA ASP A 224 -3.52 -4.46 -23.75
C ASP A 224 -4.12 -4.35 -22.34
N PHE A 225 -3.40 -4.82 -21.31
CA PHE A 225 -3.74 -4.57 -19.92
C PHE A 225 -3.70 -3.06 -19.65
N SER A 226 -4.72 -2.55 -18.96
CA SER A 226 -4.90 -1.11 -18.75
C SER A 226 -5.05 -0.79 -17.28
N ASN A 227 -4.36 0.27 -16.83
CA ASN A 227 -4.60 0.91 -15.55
C ASN A 227 -5.21 2.30 -15.77
N PRO A 228 -6.53 2.48 -15.63
CA PRO A 228 -7.16 3.80 -15.78
C PRO A 228 -6.61 4.84 -14.80
N MET A 229 -6.15 4.41 -13.62
CA MET A 229 -5.64 5.31 -12.59
C MET A 229 -4.27 5.92 -12.94
N ALA A 230 -3.58 5.37 -13.94
CA ALA A 230 -2.33 5.89 -14.47
C ALA A 230 -2.53 6.81 -15.69
N ALA A 231 -3.77 7.05 -16.13
CA ALA A 231 -4.04 7.94 -17.26
C ALA A 231 -3.75 9.41 -16.91
N ASP A 232 -3.19 10.17 -17.86
CA ASP A 232 -2.85 11.59 -17.67
C ASP A 232 -4.07 12.47 -17.30
N ASP A 233 -5.27 12.05 -17.69
CA ASP A 233 -6.55 12.71 -17.42
C ASP A 233 -7.34 12.08 -16.26
N TYR A 234 -6.74 11.15 -15.52
CA TYR A 234 -7.35 10.59 -14.32
C TYR A 234 -7.50 11.68 -13.24
N SER A 235 -8.71 11.80 -12.69
CA SER A 235 -9.08 12.83 -11.71
C SER A 235 -9.69 12.16 -10.50
N TYR A 236 -9.04 12.32 -9.35
CA TYR A 236 -9.55 11.80 -8.07
C TYR A 236 -10.78 12.59 -7.63
N VAL A 237 -10.84 13.89 -7.97
CA VAL A 237 -12.04 14.69 -7.76
C VAL A 237 -13.21 14.12 -8.56
N LYS A 238 -13.02 13.79 -9.84
CA LYS A 238 -14.09 13.18 -10.66
C LYS A 238 -14.56 11.85 -10.08
N VAL A 239 -13.65 11.01 -9.58
CA VAL A 239 -14.02 9.76 -8.91
C VAL A 239 -14.98 10.01 -7.74
N THR A 240 -14.68 11.01 -6.89
CA THR A 240 -15.60 11.36 -5.79
C THR A 240 -16.95 11.89 -6.30
N GLN A 241 -16.96 12.66 -7.40
CA GLN A 241 -18.19 13.17 -8.02
C GLN A 241 -19.06 12.02 -8.55
N ASP A 242 -18.44 11.04 -9.21
CA ASP A 242 -19.13 9.88 -9.77
C ASP A 242 -19.74 9.02 -8.65
N TRP A 243 -19.04 8.84 -7.52
CA TRP A 243 -19.57 8.16 -6.33
C TRP A 243 -20.74 8.91 -5.69
N ILE A 244 -20.63 10.22 -5.49
CA ILE A 244 -21.74 11.03 -4.96
C ILE A 244 -22.95 10.96 -5.89
N GLY A 245 -22.72 11.06 -7.21
CA GLY A 245 -23.77 10.95 -8.22
C GLY A 245 -24.45 9.58 -8.19
N HIS A 246 -23.68 8.50 -8.06
CA HIS A 246 -24.19 7.14 -7.89
C HIS A 246 -25.09 7.02 -6.64
N LEU A 247 -24.61 7.50 -5.49
CA LEU A 247 -25.37 7.46 -4.24
C LEU A 247 -26.66 8.28 -4.32
N ASP A 248 -26.61 9.47 -4.92
CA ASP A 248 -27.78 10.32 -5.10
C ASP A 248 -28.81 9.70 -6.06
N TYR A 249 -28.35 9.03 -7.13
CA TYR A 249 -29.21 8.30 -8.07
C TYR A 249 -29.92 7.13 -7.39
N PHE A 250 -29.20 6.34 -6.58
CA PHE A 250 -29.75 5.17 -5.89
C PHE A 250 -30.33 5.47 -4.49
N LYS A 251 -30.41 6.73 -4.08
CA LYS A 251 -30.85 7.15 -2.73
C LYS A 251 -32.13 6.48 -2.24
N SER A 252 -33.12 6.30 -3.12
CA SER A 252 -34.41 5.68 -2.76
C SER A 252 -34.35 4.15 -2.54
N GLN A 253 -33.27 3.51 -2.98
CA GLN A 253 -33.03 2.07 -2.90
C GLN A 253 -31.99 1.70 -1.84
N LEU A 254 -31.25 2.70 -1.33
CA LEU A 254 -30.24 2.51 -0.29
C LEU A 254 -30.86 2.63 1.10
N ASP A 255 -30.29 1.90 2.06
CA ASP A 255 -30.54 2.17 3.46
C ASP A 255 -30.18 3.63 3.78
N PRO A 256 -31.05 4.42 4.44
CA PRO A 256 -30.80 5.84 4.68
C PRO A 256 -29.54 6.11 5.50
N VAL A 257 -29.20 5.26 6.47
CA VAL A 257 -27.99 5.43 7.29
C VAL A 257 -26.75 5.18 6.45
N ARG A 258 -26.77 4.14 5.60
CA ARG A 258 -25.70 3.88 4.64
C ARG A 258 -25.53 5.05 3.66
N TYR A 259 -26.61 5.55 3.08
CA TYR A 259 -26.54 6.67 2.15
C TYR A 259 -25.89 7.91 2.78
N GLU A 260 -26.32 8.32 3.97
CA GLU A 260 -25.76 9.51 4.63
C GLU A 260 -24.29 9.31 4.99
N ARG A 261 -23.90 8.12 5.47
CA ARG A 261 -22.50 7.77 5.76
C ARG A 261 -21.63 7.84 4.52
N ASP A 262 -21.99 7.09 3.48
CA ASP A 262 -21.18 6.95 2.27
C ASP A 262 -21.09 8.29 1.53
N ARG A 263 -22.20 9.02 1.42
CA ARG A 263 -22.23 10.36 0.81
C ARG A 263 -21.41 11.36 1.60
N GLY A 264 -21.48 11.30 2.94
CA GLY A 264 -20.67 12.12 3.84
C GLY A 264 -19.18 11.89 3.65
N PHE A 265 -18.75 10.62 3.57
CA PHE A 265 -17.36 10.27 3.29
C PHE A 265 -16.89 10.83 1.94
N TRP A 266 -17.60 10.54 0.85
CA TRP A 266 -17.18 10.98 -0.49
C TRP A 266 -17.17 12.50 -0.63
N SER A 267 -18.10 13.21 0.04
CA SER A 267 -18.10 14.67 0.07
C SER A 267 -16.91 15.24 0.86
N SER A 268 -16.59 14.65 2.01
CA SER A 268 -15.42 15.03 2.81
C SER A 268 -14.12 14.78 2.04
N PHE A 269 -13.98 13.61 1.42
CA PHE A 269 -12.78 13.29 0.63
C PHE A 269 -12.62 14.24 -0.57
N GLN A 270 -13.71 14.58 -1.26
CA GLN A 270 -13.68 15.60 -2.32
C GLN A 270 -13.19 16.96 -1.81
N GLU A 271 -13.69 17.42 -0.66
CA GLU A 271 -13.26 18.67 -0.05
C GLU A 271 -11.76 18.63 0.30
N GLN A 272 -11.28 17.52 0.87
CA GLN A 272 -9.87 17.35 1.20
C GLN A 272 -8.98 17.32 -0.05
N LEU A 273 -9.43 16.70 -1.15
CA LEU A 273 -8.74 16.71 -2.44
C LEU A 273 -8.57 18.15 -2.96
N HIS A 274 -9.63 18.95 -2.91
CA HIS A 274 -9.56 20.36 -3.29
C HIS A 274 -8.61 21.17 -2.40
N ASN A 275 -8.66 20.94 -1.08
CA ASN A 275 -7.79 21.63 -0.13
C ASN A 275 -6.31 21.27 -0.32
N ALA A 276 -6.01 20.02 -0.69
CA ALA A 276 -4.66 19.55 -0.98
C ALA A 276 -4.15 19.95 -2.38
N GLY A 277 -5.02 20.52 -3.23
CA GLY A 277 -4.67 20.91 -4.60
C GLY A 277 -4.67 19.76 -5.61
N ALA A 278 -5.29 18.63 -5.25
CA ALA A 278 -5.45 17.47 -6.14
C ALA A 278 -6.43 17.76 -7.27
N LYS A 279 -6.21 17.10 -8.41
CA LYS A 279 -7.11 17.11 -9.56
C LYS A 279 -8.03 15.92 -9.58
#